data_AF-A0A8S9DUZ2-F1
#
_entry.id   AF-A0A8S9DUZ2-F1
#
_cell.length_a   1.000
_cell.length_b   1.000
_cell.length_c   1.000
_cell.angle_alpha   90.00
_cell.angle_beta   90.00
_cell.angle_gamma   90.00
#
_symmetry.space_group_name_H-M   'P 1'
#
loop_
_entity.id
_entity.type
_entity.pdbx_description
1 polymer ?
#
loop_
_entity_poly.entity_id
_entity_poly.type
_entity_poly.pdbx_seq_one_letter_code
_entity_poly.pdbx_strand_id
1 'polypeptide(L)'
;MTENLYIAASASLVIGALFGLYILAVMVRLLLQWVRADFYNPISQFIVKITNPAVVPLRRIIPSIGKVDTSSILVLLALQVIELLLGHIIAGQPFTGTSLAVSAIADLMRLFLNVFVFSILIQVVFSWIGPGTYNPLTALLQYLTAPVLRPFQRMIAPIAGIDLSPLFALITLQLIQILLVAPIADLGHALAQT
;
A
#
# COMPACT_ATOMS: atom_id res chain seq x y z
N MET A 1 -33.31 2.21 16.54
CA MET A 1 -32.76 2.45 15.18
C MET A 1 -31.33 2.98 15.22
N THR A 2 -30.99 3.86 16.18
CA THR A 2 -29.63 4.41 16.36
C THR A 2 -28.61 3.39 16.88
N GLU A 3 -28.99 2.46 17.76
CA GLU A 3 -28.07 1.44 18.30
C GLU A 3 -27.46 0.56 17.20
N ASN A 4 -28.27 0.10 16.24
CA ASN A 4 -27.80 -0.69 15.10
C ASN A 4 -26.80 0.09 14.22
N LEU A 5 -26.96 1.42 14.11
CA LEU A 5 -26.07 2.28 13.34
C LEU A 5 -24.69 2.39 13.99
N TYR A 6 -24.63 2.56 15.31
CA TYR A 6 -23.36 2.62 16.04
C TYR A 6 -22.62 1.28 16.01
N ILE A 7 -23.34 0.16 16.10
CA ILE A 7 -22.75 -1.18 16.01
C ILE A 7 -22.15 -1.41 14.62
N ALA A 8 -22.90 -1.10 13.55
CA ALA A 8 -22.41 -1.24 12.18
C ALA A 8 -21.18 -0.35 11.90
N ALA A 9 -21.21 0.90 12.37
CA ALA A 9 -20.08 1.82 12.24
C ALA A 9 -18.84 1.36 13.02
N SER A 10 -19.04 0.79 14.21
CA SER A 10 -17.94 0.25 15.02
C SER A 10 -17.35 -1.01 14.37
N ALA A 11 -18.20 -1.88 13.84
CA ALA A 11 -17.77 -3.09 13.14
C ALA A 11 -16.98 -2.76 11.87
N SER A 12 -17.46 -1.82 11.05
CA SER A 12 -16.76 -1.39 9.83
C SER A 12 -15.40 -0.74 10.14
N LEU A 13 -15.31 0.06 11.21
CA LEU A 13 -14.04 0.62 11.67
C LEU A 13 -13.04 -0.48 12.05
N VAL A 14 -13.46 -1.42 12.90
CA VAL A 14 -12.58 -2.50 13.37
C VAL A 14 -12.12 -3.37 12.21
N ILE A 15 -13.02 -3.74 11.31
CA ILE A 15 -12.70 -4.55 10.13
C ILE A 15 -11.73 -3.78 9.22
N GLY A 16 -12.06 -2.54 8.86
CA GLY A 16 -11.21 -1.71 7.99
C GLY A 16 -9.83 -1.46 8.59
N ALA A 17 -9.73 -1.28 9.91
CA ALA A 17 -8.44 -1.12 10.58
C ALA A 17 -7.61 -2.42 10.54
N LEU A 18 -8.22 -3.57 10.89
CA LEU A 18 -7.50 -4.84 10.95
C LEU A 18 -7.08 -5.33 9.56
N PHE A 19 -7.99 -5.29 8.59
CA PHE A 19 -7.68 -5.66 7.20
C PHE A 19 -6.72 -4.66 6.58
N GLY A 20 -6.99 -3.34 6.68
CA GLY A 20 -6.12 -2.31 6.13
C GLY A 20 -4.68 -2.38 6.64
N LEU A 21 -4.47 -2.60 7.95
CA LEU A 21 -3.11 -2.78 8.51
C LEU A 21 -2.44 -4.06 7.99
N TYR A 22 -3.19 -5.16 7.85
CA TYR A 22 -2.63 -6.42 7.37
C TYR A 22 -2.30 -6.36 5.87
N ILE A 23 -3.20 -5.80 5.05
CA ILE A 23 -3.00 -5.57 3.62
C ILE A 23 -1.82 -4.62 3.42
N LEU A 24 -1.70 -3.55 4.21
CA LEU A 24 -0.51 -2.68 4.22
C LEU A 24 0.76 -3.48 4.49
N ALA A 25 0.78 -4.35 5.51
CA ALA A 25 1.95 -5.17 5.82
C ALA A 25 2.33 -6.10 4.65
N VAL A 26 1.36 -6.74 4.00
CA VAL A 26 1.61 -7.60 2.82
C VAL A 26 2.08 -6.76 1.62
N MET A 27 1.53 -5.55 1.42
CA MET A 27 1.97 -4.63 0.36
C MET A 27 3.41 -4.18 0.58
N VAL A 28 3.76 -3.80 1.82
CA VAL A 28 5.14 -3.43 2.17
C VAL A 28 6.08 -4.61 1.95
N ARG A 29 5.70 -5.85 2.32
CA ARG A 29 6.49 -7.05 2.00
C ARG A 29 6.75 -7.17 0.51
N LEU A 30 5.70 -7.05 -0.32
CA LEU A 30 5.81 -7.16 -1.76
C LEU A 30 6.77 -6.11 -2.32
N LEU A 31 6.66 -4.87 -1.84
CA LEU A 31 7.52 -3.75 -2.22
C LEU A 31 8.98 -3.96 -1.80
N LEU A 32 9.22 -4.39 -0.56
CA LEU A 32 10.55 -4.71 -0.05
C LEU A 32 11.24 -5.77 -0.92
N GLN A 33 10.50 -6.79 -1.33
CA GLN A 33 11.03 -7.81 -2.25
C GLN A 33 11.29 -7.24 -3.65
N TRP A 34 10.37 -6.41 -4.17
CA TRP A 34 10.51 -5.79 -5.49
C TRP A 34 11.76 -4.90 -5.60
N VAL A 35 12.03 -4.08 -4.57
CA VAL A 35 13.20 -3.20 -4.52
C VAL A 35 14.47 -3.92 -4.02
N ARG A 36 14.36 -5.20 -3.65
CA ARG A 36 15.44 -6.01 -3.05
C ARG A 36 16.05 -5.32 -1.82
N ALA A 37 15.17 -4.82 -0.93
CA ALA A 37 15.59 -4.25 0.34
C ALA A 37 16.32 -5.30 1.19
N ASP A 38 17.19 -4.83 2.08
CA ASP A 38 17.93 -5.70 2.98
C ASP A 38 17.00 -6.48 3.92
N PHE A 39 16.96 -7.80 3.77
CA PHE A 39 16.16 -8.71 4.60
C PHE A 39 16.78 -8.95 5.99
N TYR A 40 18.04 -8.59 6.22
CA TYR A 40 18.63 -8.60 7.54
C TYR A 40 18.14 -7.43 8.40
N ASN A 41 17.55 -6.40 7.80
CA ASN A 41 16.97 -5.28 8.52
C ASN A 41 15.85 -5.74 9.47
N PRO A 42 15.84 -5.33 10.74
CA PRO A 42 14.85 -5.79 11.73
C PRO A 42 13.40 -5.47 11.34
N ILE A 43 13.15 -4.35 10.66
CA ILE A 43 11.81 -3.97 10.19
C ILE A 43 11.39 -4.88 9.03
N SER A 44 12.31 -5.19 8.12
CA SER A 44 12.06 -6.14 7.03
C SER A 44 11.70 -7.53 7.58
N GLN A 45 12.46 -8.01 8.58
CA GLN A 45 12.18 -9.27 9.26
C GLN A 45 10.82 -9.26 9.98
N PHE A 46 10.47 -8.15 10.64
CA PHE A 46 9.17 -7.98 11.28
C PHE A 46 8.03 -8.10 10.26
N ILE A 47 8.10 -7.37 9.15
CA ILE A 47 7.11 -7.41 8.07
C ILE A 47 6.98 -8.82 7.48
N VAL A 48 8.10 -9.50 7.21
CA VAL A 48 8.08 -10.89 6.71
C VAL A 48 7.44 -11.82 7.74
N LYS A 49 7.77 -11.68 9.03
CA LYS A 49 7.26 -12.54 10.10
C LYS A 49 5.75 -12.44 10.27
N ILE A 50 5.18 -11.23 10.23
CA ILE A 50 3.72 -11.03 10.39
C ILE A 50 2.93 -11.47 9.16
N THR A 51 3.52 -11.38 7.96
CA THR A 51 2.85 -11.74 6.69
C THR A 51 3.02 -13.22 6.32
N ASN A 52 4.04 -13.90 6.84
CA ASN A 52 4.33 -15.30 6.55
C ASN A 52 3.14 -16.26 6.78
N PRO A 53 2.35 -16.15 7.86
CA PRO A 53 1.21 -17.04 8.08
C PRO A 53 0.21 -17.07 6.93
N ALA A 54 -0.05 -15.95 6.25
CA ALA A 54 -0.92 -15.91 5.08
C ALA A 54 -0.19 -16.28 3.78
N VAL A 55 1.05 -15.82 3.60
CA VAL A 55 1.77 -15.97 2.33
C VAL A 55 2.37 -17.37 2.14
N VAL A 56 2.97 -17.97 3.17
CA VAL A 56 3.70 -19.24 3.06
C VAL A 56 2.80 -20.43 2.66
N PRO A 57 1.57 -20.60 3.21
CA PRO A 57 0.68 -21.67 2.77
C PRO A 57 0.39 -21.60 1.27
N LEU A 58 0.14 -20.39 0.75
CA LEU A 58 -0.17 -20.18 -0.66
C LEU A 58 1.05 -20.41 -1.55
N ARG A 59 2.25 -20.08 -1.05
CA ARG A 59 3.53 -20.32 -1.73
C ARG A 59 3.86 -21.79 -1.96
N ARG A 60 3.25 -22.69 -1.19
CA ARG A 60 3.37 -24.14 -1.43
C ARG A 60 2.61 -24.60 -2.67
N ILE A 61 1.61 -23.83 -3.10
CA ILE A 61 0.76 -24.15 -4.26
C ILE A 61 1.20 -23.33 -5.47
N ILE A 62 1.52 -22.05 -5.28
CA ILE A 62 1.82 -21.10 -6.36
C ILE A 62 3.27 -20.63 -6.21
N PRO A 63 4.19 -21.07 -7.09
CA PRO A 63 5.58 -20.63 -7.03
C PRO A 63 5.71 -19.15 -7.37
N SER A 64 6.73 -18.49 -6.81
CA SER A 64 7.06 -17.10 -7.13
C SER A 64 7.62 -16.99 -8.55
N ILE A 65 7.19 -15.99 -9.33
CA ILE A 65 7.65 -15.76 -10.71
C ILE A 65 8.61 -14.56 -10.75
N GLY A 66 9.87 -14.81 -11.07
CA GLY A 66 10.88 -13.76 -11.23
C GLY A 66 11.19 -13.02 -9.91
N LYS A 67 11.11 -11.69 -9.93
CA LYS A 67 11.40 -10.84 -8.75
C LYS A 67 10.20 -10.63 -7.83
N VAL A 68 9.00 -10.97 -8.29
CA VAL A 68 7.74 -10.66 -7.61
C VAL A 68 7.18 -11.95 -7.00
N ASP A 69 6.75 -11.88 -5.74
CA ASP A 69 6.11 -13.02 -5.10
C ASP A 69 4.62 -13.07 -5.46
N THR A 70 4.29 -13.90 -6.46
CA THR A 70 2.92 -14.15 -6.92
C THR A 70 1.98 -14.53 -5.77
N SER A 71 2.48 -15.24 -4.76
CA SER A 71 1.71 -15.59 -3.56
C SER A 71 1.29 -14.36 -2.77
N SER A 72 2.18 -13.38 -2.63
CA SER A 72 1.87 -12.12 -1.94
C SER A 72 0.81 -11.30 -2.70
N ILE A 73 0.84 -11.30 -4.04
CA ILE A 73 -0.20 -10.63 -4.86
C ILE A 73 -1.56 -11.29 -4.66
N LEU A 74 -1.62 -12.63 -4.68
CA LEU A 74 -2.88 -13.34 -4.51
C LEU A 74 -3.44 -13.16 -3.09
N VAL A 75 -2.59 -13.17 -2.07
CA VAL A 75 -3.00 -12.83 -0.69
C VAL A 75 -3.54 -11.41 -0.62
N LEU A 76 -2.89 -10.41 -1.24
CA LEU A 76 -3.39 -9.03 -1.28
C LEU A 76 -4.78 -8.94 -1.91
N LEU A 77 -4.96 -9.55 -3.09
CA LEU A 77 -6.26 -9.56 -3.77
C LEU A 77 -7.34 -10.24 -2.94
N ALA A 78 -7.04 -11.41 -2.36
CA ALA A 78 -8.00 -12.12 -1.53
C ALA A 78 -8.42 -11.31 -0.29
N LEU A 79 -7.46 -10.73 0.42
CA LEU A 79 -7.73 -9.90 1.60
C LEU A 79 -8.54 -8.66 1.24
N GLN A 80 -8.19 -7.96 0.16
CA GLN A 80 -8.91 -6.76 -0.29
C GLN A 80 -10.35 -7.08 -0.67
N VAL A 81 -10.59 -8.17 -1.40
CA VAL A 81 -11.95 -8.59 -1.78
C VAL A 81 -12.76 -8.97 -0.54
N ILE A 82 -12.16 -9.66 0.44
CA ILE A 82 -12.84 -10.02 1.69
C ILE A 82 -13.20 -8.76 2.49
N GLU A 83 -12.27 -7.82 2.65
CA GLU A 83 -12.52 -6.54 3.35
C GLU A 83 -13.69 -5.79 2.71
N LEU A 84 -13.66 -5.63 1.37
CA LEU A 84 -14.71 -4.95 0.62
C LEU A 84 -16.05 -5.66 0.74
N LEU A 85 -16.08 -6.99 0.62
CA LEU A 85 -17.29 -7.78 0.77
C LEU A 85 -17.92 -7.59 2.16
N LEU A 86 -17.11 -7.69 3.21
CA LEU A 86 -17.57 -7.47 4.59
C LEU A 86 -18.11 -6.04 4.76
N GLY A 87 -17.43 -5.05 4.19
CA GLY A 87 -17.89 -3.65 4.20
C GLY A 87 -19.26 -3.47 3.55
N HIS A 88 -19.49 -4.06 2.38
CA HIS A 88 -20.79 -3.99 1.69
C HIS A 88 -21.91 -4.69 2.49
N ILE A 89 -21.62 -5.87 3.06
CA ILE A 89 -22.57 -6.62 3.89
C ILE A 89 -22.98 -5.81 5.12
N ILE A 90 -22.02 -5.19 5.82
CA ILE A 90 -22.30 -4.39 7.03
C ILE A 90 -23.06 -3.12 6.69
N ALA A 91 -22.73 -2.48 5.57
CA ALA A 91 -23.39 -1.27 5.10
C ALA A 91 -24.78 -1.55 4.47
N GLY A 92 -25.15 -2.82 4.26
CA GLY A 92 -26.37 -3.20 3.55
C GLY A 92 -26.40 -2.72 2.09
N GLN A 93 -25.22 -2.52 1.49
CA GLN A 93 -25.09 -2.02 0.12
C GLN A 93 -25.05 -3.18 -0.88
N PRO A 94 -25.67 -3.04 -2.06
CA PRO A 94 -25.55 -4.02 -3.12
C PRO A 94 -24.09 -4.13 -3.60
N PHE A 95 -23.73 -5.31 -4.08
CA PHE A 95 -22.42 -5.57 -4.66
C PHE A 95 -22.53 -6.58 -5.79
N THR A 96 -21.62 -6.49 -6.76
CA THR A 96 -21.46 -7.44 -7.84
C THR A 96 -20.03 -8.00 -7.84
N GLY A 97 -19.81 -9.18 -8.39
CA GLY A 97 -18.45 -9.74 -8.47
C GLY A 97 -17.48 -8.83 -9.25
N THR A 98 -18.00 -8.15 -10.26
CA THR A 98 -17.28 -7.15 -11.05
C THR A 98 -16.99 -5.87 -10.25
N SER A 99 -17.95 -5.35 -9.47
CA SER A 99 -17.70 -4.16 -8.64
C SER A 99 -16.61 -4.43 -7.60
N LEU A 100 -16.66 -5.58 -6.92
CA LEU A 100 -15.65 -5.97 -5.94
C LEU A 100 -14.26 -6.11 -6.57
N ALA A 101 -14.16 -6.71 -7.76
CA ALA A 101 -12.88 -6.87 -8.45
C ALA A 101 -12.29 -5.52 -8.87
N VAL A 102 -13.10 -4.62 -9.44
CA VAL A 102 -12.65 -3.30 -9.87
C VAL A 102 -12.23 -2.44 -8.67
N SER A 103 -13.05 -2.40 -7.61
CA SER A 103 -12.72 -1.68 -6.38
C SER A 103 -11.47 -2.25 -5.69
N ALA A 104 -11.31 -3.57 -5.64
CA ALA A 104 -10.12 -4.18 -5.05
C ALA A 104 -8.83 -3.77 -5.79
N ILE A 105 -8.87 -3.72 -7.12
CA ILE A 105 -7.75 -3.24 -7.92
C ILE A 105 -7.47 -1.76 -7.64
N ALA A 106 -8.52 -0.92 -7.61
CA ALA A 106 -8.38 0.50 -7.33
C ALA A 106 -7.75 0.76 -5.95
N ASP A 107 -8.21 0.05 -4.91
CA ASP A 107 -7.72 0.21 -3.54
C ASP A 107 -6.29 -0.29 -3.38
N LEU A 108 -5.93 -1.43 -3.99
CA LEU A 108 -4.55 -1.92 -3.99
C LEU A 108 -3.60 -0.98 -4.75
N MET A 109 -4.06 -0.39 -5.86
CA MET A 109 -3.30 0.66 -6.57
C MET A 109 -3.14 1.91 -5.70
N ARG A 110 -4.20 2.35 -5.04
CA ARG A 110 -4.16 3.48 -4.10
C ARG A 110 -3.18 3.22 -2.97
N LEU A 111 -3.26 2.04 -2.35
CA LEU A 111 -2.37 1.62 -1.27
C LEU A 111 -0.92 1.59 -1.72
N PHE A 112 -0.64 1.00 -2.89
CA PHE A 112 0.69 0.97 -3.48
C PHE A 112 1.28 2.39 -3.60
N LEU A 113 0.53 3.33 -4.17
CA LEU A 113 0.97 4.73 -4.30
C LEU A 113 1.13 5.41 -2.94
N ASN A 114 0.19 5.20 -2.01
CA ASN A 114 0.24 5.76 -0.67
C ASN A 114 1.46 5.28 0.12
N VAL A 115 1.88 4.02 -0.04
CA VAL A 115 3.12 3.53 0.59
C VAL A 115 4.31 4.39 0.14
N PHE A 116 4.42 4.75 -1.14
CA PHE A 116 5.49 5.66 -1.59
C PHE A 116 5.32 7.08 -1.06
N VAL A 117 4.11 7.63 -1.09
CA VAL A 117 3.82 8.98 -0.55
C VAL A 117 4.27 9.07 0.90
N PHE A 118 3.80 8.17 1.76
CA PHE A 118 4.17 8.16 3.17
C PHE A 118 5.66 7.86 3.38
N SER A 119 6.25 6.93 2.63
CA SER A 119 7.69 6.65 2.74
C SER A 119 8.55 7.86 2.39
N ILE A 120 8.19 8.61 1.34
CA ILE A 120 8.88 9.84 0.94
C ILE A 120 8.71 10.92 2.01
N LEU A 121 7.48 11.13 2.52
CA LEU A 121 7.23 12.09 3.59
C LEU A 121 8.05 11.78 4.85
N ILE A 122 8.03 10.52 5.30
CA ILE A 122 8.81 10.07 6.45
C ILE A 122 10.30 10.33 6.20
N GLN A 123 10.83 10.01 5.02
CA GLN A 123 12.22 10.27 4.67
C GLN A 123 12.57 11.77 4.70
N VAL A 124 11.70 12.65 4.19
CA VAL A 124 11.90 14.11 4.26
C VAL A 124 11.91 14.58 5.71
N VAL A 125 10.98 14.11 6.54
CA VAL A 125 10.94 14.46 7.97
C VAL A 125 12.24 14.04 8.68
N PHE A 126 12.72 12.81 8.45
CA PHE A 126 14.00 12.35 9.03
C PHE A 126 15.21 13.16 8.53
N SER A 127 15.16 13.67 7.30
CA SER A 127 16.26 14.49 6.75
C SER A 127 16.47 15.81 7.49
N TRP A 128 15.41 16.35 8.11
CA TRP A 128 15.48 17.60 8.89
C TRP A 128 15.88 17.38 10.35
N ILE A 129 15.52 16.24 10.93
CA ILE A 129 15.72 15.96 12.36
C ILE A 129 17.15 15.50 12.67
N GLY A 130 17.86 14.87 11.73
CA GLY A 130 19.20 14.36 12.03
C GLY A 130 19.96 13.84 10.80
N PRO A 131 20.57 14.73 10.00
CA PRO A 131 21.47 14.29 8.93
C PRO A 131 22.66 13.53 9.52
N GLY A 132 22.80 12.24 9.20
CA GLY A 132 23.95 11.40 9.57
C GLY A 132 23.68 10.25 10.55
N THR A 133 22.47 10.13 11.12
CA THR A 133 22.15 8.99 11.99
C THR A 133 21.74 7.77 11.16
N TYR A 134 22.58 6.73 11.18
CA TYR A 134 22.25 5.44 10.57
C TYR A 134 21.22 4.71 11.45
N ASN A 135 19.99 4.54 10.95
CA ASN A 135 18.91 3.81 11.62
C ASN A 135 18.33 2.77 10.63
N PRO A 136 17.99 1.55 11.08
CA PRO A 136 17.29 0.57 10.25
C PRO A 136 16.15 1.13 9.39
N LEU A 137 15.36 2.07 9.90
CA LEU A 137 14.25 2.68 9.16
C LEU A 137 14.75 3.55 8.00
N THR A 138 15.75 4.40 8.21
CA THR A 138 16.25 5.30 7.16
C THR A 138 16.88 4.53 6.01
N ALA A 139 17.57 3.42 6.31
CA ALA A 139 18.09 2.51 5.29
C ALA A 139 16.97 1.90 4.43
N LEU A 140 15.89 1.40 5.04
CA LEU A 140 14.75 0.85 4.29
C LEU A 140 14.03 1.88 3.44
N LEU A 141 13.82 3.09 3.98
CA LEU A 141 13.17 4.17 3.26
C LEU A 141 13.93 4.51 1.98
N GLN A 142 15.26 4.59 2.03
CA GLN A 142 16.08 4.83 0.84
C GLN A 142 15.88 3.76 -0.24
N TYR A 143 15.78 2.47 0.12
CA TYR A 143 15.49 1.41 -0.84
C TYR A 143 14.07 1.49 -1.40
N LEU A 144 13.08 1.75 -0.53
CA LEU A 144 11.67 1.82 -0.91
C LEU A 144 11.37 3.02 -1.81
N THR A 145 11.92 4.20 -1.52
CA THR A 145 11.62 5.43 -2.26
C THR A 145 12.48 5.60 -3.52
N ALA A 146 13.63 4.92 -3.60
CA ALA A 146 14.59 5.04 -4.71
C ALA A 146 13.97 4.87 -6.11
N PRO A 147 13.08 3.89 -6.40
CA PRO A 147 12.48 3.75 -7.72
C PRO A 147 11.70 4.99 -8.16
N VAL A 148 11.07 5.69 -7.21
CA VAL A 148 10.28 6.89 -7.48
C VAL A 148 11.15 8.14 -7.47
N LEU A 149 12.09 8.27 -6.52
CA LEU A 149 12.91 9.48 -6.37
C LEU A 149 14.06 9.59 -7.38
N ARG A 150 14.70 8.46 -7.76
CA ARG A 150 15.89 8.49 -8.65
C ARG A 150 15.65 9.17 -10.00
N PRO A 151 14.51 8.97 -10.69
CA PRO A 151 14.21 9.72 -11.91
C PRO A 151 14.25 11.23 -11.70
N PHE A 152 13.60 11.74 -10.65
CA PHE A 152 13.58 13.18 -10.35
C PHE A 152 14.95 13.70 -9.92
N GLN A 153 15.69 12.95 -9.12
CA GLN A 153 17.06 13.29 -8.70
C GLN A 153 18.06 13.36 -9.86
N ARG A 154 17.78 12.65 -10.97
CA ARG A 154 18.57 12.74 -12.20
C ARG A 154 18.21 13.94 -13.05
N MET A 155 16.97 14.44 -12.96
CA MET A 155 16.47 15.57 -13.73
C MET A 155 16.69 16.91 -13.03
N ILE A 156 16.63 16.92 -11.70
CA ILE A 156 16.62 18.12 -10.87
C ILE A 156 17.85 18.08 -9.96
N ALA A 157 18.79 19.01 -10.18
CA ALA A 157 19.92 19.18 -9.28
C ALA A 157 19.45 19.81 -7.96
N PRO A 158 20.08 19.46 -6.80
CA PRO A 158 19.78 20.11 -5.53
C PRO A 158 19.98 21.63 -5.60
N ILE A 159 19.01 22.40 -5.10
CA ILE A 159 19.07 23.86 -5.08
C ILE A 159 19.46 24.31 -3.67
N ALA A 160 20.55 25.05 -3.53
CA ALA A 160 21.07 25.52 -2.25
C ALA A 160 21.28 24.39 -1.21
N GLY A 161 21.65 23.19 -1.67
CA GLY A 161 21.85 22.02 -0.82
C GLY A 161 20.57 21.29 -0.39
N ILE A 162 19.40 21.74 -0.83
CA ILE A 162 18.10 21.11 -0.55
C ILE A 162 17.67 20.27 -1.76
N ASP A 163 17.35 18.99 -1.53
CA ASP A 163 16.78 18.11 -2.55
C ASP A 163 15.27 18.39 -2.69
N LEU A 164 14.87 18.98 -3.82
CA LEU A 164 13.46 19.23 -4.16
C LEU A 164 12.81 18.05 -4.89
N SER A 165 13.56 17.00 -5.24
CA SER A 165 13.03 15.81 -5.91
C SER A 165 11.83 15.17 -5.19
N PRO A 166 11.81 15.09 -3.84
CA PRO A 166 10.64 14.61 -3.11
C PRO A 166 9.35 15.38 -3.41
N LEU A 167 9.42 16.70 -3.57
CA LEU A 167 8.25 17.52 -3.86
C LEU A 167 7.62 17.14 -5.22
N PHE A 168 8.44 17.07 -6.27
CA PHE A 168 7.96 16.72 -7.61
C PHE A 168 7.48 15.26 -7.68
N ALA A 169 8.14 14.35 -6.97
CA ALA A 169 7.69 12.97 -6.84
C ALA A 169 6.31 12.89 -6.18
N LEU A 170 6.09 13.60 -5.07
CA LEU A 170 4.80 13.65 -4.37
C LEU A 170 3.69 14.22 -5.26
N ILE A 171 3.95 15.33 -5.96
CA ILE A 171 3.00 15.91 -6.92
C ILE A 171 2.65 14.90 -8.02
N THR A 172 3.65 14.22 -8.58
CA THR A 172 3.43 13.22 -9.63
C THR A 172 2.60 12.04 -9.12
N LEU A 173 2.92 11.52 -7.93
CA LEU A 173 2.13 10.45 -7.30
C LEU A 173 0.69 10.89 -7.05
N GLN A 174 0.46 12.14 -6.62
CA GLN A 174 -0.89 12.67 -6.42
C GLN A 174 -1.65 12.80 -7.75
N LEU A 175 -0.99 13.25 -8.81
CA LEU A 175 -1.59 13.31 -10.15
C LEU A 175 -1.97 11.91 -10.63
N ILE A 176 -1.12 10.89 -10.41
CA ILE A 176 -1.45 9.49 -10.74
C ILE A 176 -2.67 9.02 -9.96
N GLN A 177 -2.79 9.36 -8.66
CA GLN A 177 -3.97 9.02 -7.88
C GLN A 177 -5.25 9.65 -8.43
N ILE A 178 -5.19 10.92 -8.85
CA ILE A 178 -6.36 11.64 -9.37
C ILE A 178 -6.72 11.17 -10.79
N LEU A 179 -5.73 11.01 -11.67
CA LEU A 179 -5.96 10.74 -13.08
C LEU A 179 -6.18 9.26 -13.41
N LEU A 180 -5.66 8.34 -12.59
CA LEU A 180 -5.78 6.90 -12.85
C LEU A 180 -6.60 6.21 -11.77
N VAL A 181 -6.30 6.42 -10.49
CA VAL A 181 -6.92 5.62 -9.42
C VAL A 181 -8.35 6.05 -9.13
N ALA A 182 -8.63 7.36 -9.05
CA ALA A 182 -9.98 7.86 -8.78
C ALA A 182 -11.01 7.40 -9.82
N PRO A 183 -10.77 7.49 -11.15
CA PRO A 183 -11.72 6.98 -12.14
C PRO A 183 -12.00 5.48 -12.00
N ILE A 184 -10.98 4.67 -11.69
CA ILE A 184 -11.18 3.22 -11.51
C ILE A 184 -12.02 2.93 -10.26
N ALA A 185 -11.79 3.67 -9.18
CA ALA A 185 -12.59 3.56 -7.96
C ALA A 185 -14.06 3.95 -8.22
N ASP A 186 -14.28 5.07 -8.92
CA ASP A 186 -15.62 5.54 -9.27
C ASP A 186 -16.36 4.52 -10.15
N LEU A 187 -15.67 3.88 -11.09
CA LEU A 187 -16.22 2.78 -11.89
C LEU A 187 -16.62 1.60 -11.01
N GLY A 188 -15.79 1.22 -10.03
CA GLY A 188 -16.13 0.15 -9.09
C GLY A 188 -17.41 0.46 -8.30
N HIS A 189 -17.56 1.68 -7.82
CA HIS A 189 -18.78 2.12 -7.13
C HIS A 189 -20.00 2.17 -8.05
N ALA A 190 -19.85 2.62 -9.29
CA ALA A 190 -20.94 2.64 -10.26
C ALA A 190 -21.45 1.22 -10.57
N LEU A 191 -20.55 0.25 -10.74
CA LEU A 191 -20.89 -1.16 -10.99
C LEU A 191 -21.55 -1.87 -9.80
N ALA A 192 -21.47 -1.32 -8.60
CA ALA A 192 -22.15 -1.86 -7.43
C ALA A 192 -23.64 -1.49 -7.40
N GLN A 193 -24.01 -0.39 -8.07
CA GLN A 193 -25.37 0.17 -8.07
C GLN A 193 -26.22 -0.30 -9.25
N THR A 194 -25.63 -1.02 -10.21
CA THR A 194 -26.30 -1.63 -11.37
C THR A 194 -26.80 -3.03 -11.05
#